data_AF-A0A7X7R5I0-F1
#
_entry.id   AF-A0A7X7R5I0-F1
#
_cell.length_a   1.000
_cell.length_b   1.000
_cell.length_c   1.000
_cell.angle_alpha   90.00
_cell.angle_beta   90.00
_cell.angle_gamma   90.00
#
_symmetry.space_group_name_H-M   'P 1'
#
loop_
_entity.id
_entity.type
_entity.pdbx_description
1 polymer ?
#
loop_
_entity_poly.entity_id
_entity_poly.type
_entity_poly.pdbx_seq_one_letter_code
_entity_poly.pdbx_strand_id
1 'polypeptide(L)'
;MQEKKWVSLVLITFLMVFVLGPVNYASADAIDDVVTEVERLYSFADKDYEEFNIPALEDAREKLDDLTNDQLDEIAGPLVTPQVTAKYQDNLDLYDKSEWNRVITKLMAFTYLGDSDTDKLKTDLDEFREEFSPHFKILFGDGITMDDLARLAQDTRGQIRSVIGNAGAGILANDSNEVMIEKMAGYSFDALDAAAEIAGNEMFANKLADLGWDKDLLIQQLDILAEYIDEDGDARRSLALMIIRSETDPIEDQTVDIGDPLELTVTIMGENASSFIGWYSTDDSVVKVTETPQGYDIEAVGKGEAELLAYRYYPGDGSASEPLIDWLVRVNVTVESDILYGDVNGDGQVTNADLTTLKRYFAGVAGTVINELNSDVNADGEITNSDLIILKRYFAGVTGTVLGPQ
;
A
#
# COMPACT_ATOMS: atom_id res chain seq x y z
N MET A 1 40.16 -32.70 2.58
CA MET A 1 38.72 -32.50 2.31
C MET A 1 38.46 -31.04 2.58
N GLN A 2 38.21 -30.31 1.49
CA GLN A 2 38.42 -28.87 1.37
C GLN A 2 37.05 -28.21 1.51
N GLU A 3 36.86 -27.49 2.62
CA GLU A 3 35.63 -26.74 2.89
C GLU A 3 35.48 -25.66 1.82
N LYS A 4 34.49 -25.86 0.95
CA LYS A 4 33.94 -24.86 0.06
C LYS A 4 32.98 -24.04 0.90
N LYS A 5 33.24 -22.74 1.01
CA LYS A 5 32.46 -21.69 1.68
C LYS A 5 32.67 -20.51 0.74
N TRP A 6 31.69 -19.91 0.07
CA TRP A 6 30.31 -19.50 0.35
C TRP A 6 30.06 -18.09 0.99
N VAL A 7 29.90 -17.00 0.18
CA VAL A 7 29.09 -15.76 0.41
C VAL A 7 28.27 -15.14 -0.78
N SER A 8 27.01 -14.79 -0.47
CA SER A 8 25.97 -14.09 -1.25
C SER A 8 26.16 -12.60 -1.46
N LEU A 9 25.74 -12.08 -2.63
CA LEU A 9 25.78 -10.63 -2.90
C LEU A 9 24.63 -10.10 -3.79
N VAL A 10 23.48 -10.77 -3.79
CA VAL A 10 22.42 -10.50 -4.80
C VAL A 10 21.10 -10.09 -4.21
N LEU A 11 20.96 -10.28 -2.89
CA LEU A 11 20.04 -9.50 -2.08
C LEU A 11 20.28 -7.99 -2.28
N ILE A 12 21.47 -7.58 -2.73
CA ILE A 12 21.89 -6.19 -2.94
C ILE A 12 21.06 -5.44 -3.97
N THR A 13 20.56 -6.12 -4.98
CA THR A 13 19.78 -5.47 -6.04
C THR A 13 18.28 -5.69 -5.91
N PHE A 14 17.87 -6.50 -4.94
CA PHE A 14 16.47 -6.73 -4.59
C PHE A 14 16.04 -5.92 -3.34
N LEU A 15 16.96 -5.67 -2.41
CA LEU A 15 16.69 -4.99 -1.14
C LEU A 15 16.90 -3.47 -1.17
N MET A 16 17.73 -2.94 -2.08
CA MET A 16 17.82 -1.48 -2.30
C MET A 16 16.66 -0.93 -3.15
N VAL A 17 15.85 -1.81 -3.75
CA VAL A 17 14.70 -1.44 -4.60
C VAL A 17 13.50 -0.96 -3.79
N PHE A 18 13.45 -1.32 -2.50
CA PHE A 18 12.39 -0.93 -1.57
C PHE A 18 12.63 0.45 -0.94
N VAL A 19 13.61 1.23 -1.41
CA VAL A 19 14.09 2.40 -0.67
C VAL A 19 14.21 3.65 -1.55
N LEU A 20 13.93 3.68 -2.86
CA LEU A 20 14.38 4.84 -3.66
C LEU A 20 13.38 5.41 -4.66
N GLY A 21 12.54 6.35 -4.24
CA GLY A 21 11.51 6.98 -5.05
C GLY A 21 12.04 8.17 -5.83
N PRO A 22 11.16 8.83 -6.58
CA PRO A 22 11.56 9.93 -7.43
C PRO A 22 11.74 11.20 -6.61
N VAL A 23 12.98 11.64 -6.35
CA VAL A 23 13.25 13.01 -5.89
C VAL A 23 14.49 13.58 -6.58
N ASN A 24 14.40 14.86 -6.93
CA ASN A 24 15.44 15.72 -7.49
C ASN A 24 16.88 15.34 -7.10
N TYR A 25 17.79 15.38 -8.09
CA TYR A 25 19.26 15.41 -7.98
C TYR A 25 19.80 16.62 -7.17
N ALA A 26 19.27 16.88 -5.97
CA ALA A 26 19.54 18.06 -5.18
C ALA A 26 20.32 17.78 -3.90
N SER A 27 20.35 16.54 -3.39
CA SER A 27 21.21 16.21 -2.26
C SER A 27 22.66 15.95 -2.71
N ALA A 28 23.62 16.22 -1.81
CA ALA A 28 25.05 16.04 -2.08
C ALA A 28 25.54 14.63 -1.73
N ASP A 29 24.70 13.76 -1.16
CA ASP A 29 25.04 12.42 -0.66
C ASP A 29 23.92 11.43 -0.98
N ALA A 30 24.23 10.37 -1.72
CA ALA A 30 23.25 9.37 -2.17
C ALA A 30 22.54 8.66 -1.00
N ILE A 31 23.16 8.58 0.18
CA ILE A 31 22.53 8.00 1.38
C ILE A 31 21.38 8.88 1.90
N ASP A 32 21.46 10.20 1.76
CA ASP A 32 20.37 11.09 2.20
C ASP A 32 19.09 10.87 1.38
N ASP A 33 19.24 10.59 0.08
CA ASP A 33 18.11 10.26 -0.80
C ASP A 33 17.49 8.92 -0.43
N VAL A 34 18.32 7.91 -0.12
CA VAL A 34 17.91 6.59 0.41
C VAL A 34 17.07 6.76 1.67
N VAL A 35 17.57 7.52 2.65
CA VAL A 35 16.87 7.75 3.93
C VAL A 35 15.53 8.46 3.70
N THR A 36 15.52 9.51 2.87
CA THR A 36 14.32 10.31 2.57
C THR A 36 13.22 9.46 1.98
N GLU A 37 13.55 8.52 1.10
CA GLU A 37 12.53 7.67 0.53
C GLU A 37 12.11 6.54 1.47
N VAL A 38 13.00 5.92 2.27
CA VAL A 38 12.52 5.01 3.33
C VAL A 38 11.48 5.73 4.17
N GLU A 39 11.78 6.95 4.62
CA GLU A 39 10.84 7.76 5.40
C GLU A 39 9.51 7.95 4.66
N ARG A 40 9.56 8.28 3.36
CA ARG A 40 8.36 8.40 2.51
C ARG A 40 7.56 7.09 2.49
N LEU A 41 8.19 5.94 2.25
CA LEU A 41 7.50 4.65 2.15
C LEU A 41 6.86 4.26 3.48
N TYR A 42 7.56 4.46 4.60
CA TYR A 42 7.06 4.18 5.95
C TYR A 42 5.91 5.12 6.36
N SER A 43 5.74 6.26 5.68
CA SER A 43 4.54 7.09 5.86
C SER A 43 3.26 6.39 5.35
N PHE A 44 3.37 5.38 4.47
CA PHE A 44 2.26 4.57 3.97
C PHE A 44 2.03 3.27 4.75
N ALA A 45 2.84 3.01 5.78
CA ALA A 45 2.61 1.91 6.70
C ALA A 45 1.28 2.12 7.44
N ASP A 46 0.52 1.04 7.62
CA ASP A 46 -0.63 1.05 8.51
C ASP A 46 -0.16 1.20 9.97
N LYS A 47 -0.82 2.08 10.71
CA LYS A 47 -0.55 2.35 12.13
C LYS A 47 -1.72 2.01 13.03
N ASP A 48 -2.86 1.64 12.45
CA ASP A 48 -4.10 1.38 13.17
C ASP A 48 -4.16 -0.08 13.68
N TYR A 49 -3.38 -0.98 13.07
CA TYR A 49 -3.40 -2.40 13.39
C TYR A 49 -2.17 -2.84 14.19
N GLU A 50 -2.38 -3.33 15.41
CA GLU A 50 -1.31 -3.56 16.41
C GLU A 50 -0.34 -4.71 16.06
N GLU A 51 -0.73 -5.65 15.18
CA GLU A 51 0.05 -6.87 14.88
C GLU A 51 0.49 -6.95 13.40
N PHE A 52 0.26 -5.91 12.59
CA PHE A 52 0.52 -5.93 11.14
C PHE A 52 1.25 -4.67 10.70
N ASN A 53 1.89 -4.71 9.53
CA ASN A 53 2.74 -3.62 9.04
C ASN A 53 4.05 -3.51 9.82
N ILE A 54 4.31 -2.39 10.51
CA ILE A 54 5.56 -2.17 11.25
C ILE A 54 5.87 -3.31 12.25
N PRO A 55 4.93 -3.76 13.11
CA PRO A 55 5.13 -4.92 13.99
C PRO A 55 5.58 -6.19 13.27
N ALA A 56 5.03 -6.50 12.10
CA ALA A 56 5.44 -7.68 11.33
C ALA A 56 6.88 -7.55 10.78
N LEU A 57 7.28 -6.33 10.40
CA LEU A 57 8.67 -6.04 10.00
C LEU A 57 9.62 -6.16 11.19
N GLU A 58 9.23 -5.68 12.36
CA GLU A 58 10.01 -5.80 13.60
C GLU A 58 10.20 -7.26 14.03
N ASP A 59 9.14 -8.08 13.97
CA ASP A 59 9.20 -9.51 14.29
C ASP A 59 10.12 -10.27 13.30
N ALA A 60 10.00 -10.01 12.00
CA ALA A 60 10.89 -10.59 11.00
C ALA A 60 12.36 -10.17 11.24
N ARG A 61 12.59 -8.93 11.68
CA ARG A 61 13.92 -8.43 12.03
C ARG A 61 14.49 -9.09 13.28
N GLU A 62 13.68 -9.32 14.32
CA GLU A 62 14.12 -10.05 15.51
C GLU A 62 14.52 -11.48 15.16
N LYS A 63 13.69 -12.18 14.36
CA LYS A 63 14.00 -13.54 13.86
C LYS A 63 15.27 -13.58 12.98
N LEU A 64 15.52 -12.52 12.22
CA LEU A 64 16.74 -12.37 11.41
C LEU A 64 18.00 -12.33 12.27
N ASP A 65 17.97 -11.61 13.40
CA ASP A 65 19.08 -11.52 14.35
C ASP A 65 19.37 -12.86 15.05
N ASP A 66 18.35 -13.72 15.13
CA ASP A 66 18.41 -15.04 15.77
C ASP A 66 18.79 -16.20 14.82
N LEU A 67 19.02 -15.92 13.53
CA LEU A 67 19.41 -16.97 12.56
C LEU A 67 20.71 -17.67 12.96
N THR A 68 20.67 -19.01 12.93
CA THR A 68 21.83 -19.86 13.17
C THR A 68 22.78 -19.86 11.96
N ASN A 69 24.04 -20.24 12.20
CA ASN A 69 25.01 -20.40 11.10
C ASN A 69 24.59 -21.43 10.05
N ASP A 70 23.85 -22.48 10.44
CA ASP A 70 23.39 -23.51 9.51
C ASP A 70 22.27 -22.95 8.62
N GLN A 71 21.36 -22.15 9.18
CA GLN A 71 20.32 -21.44 8.40
C GLN A 71 20.93 -20.39 7.47
N LEU A 72 21.91 -19.62 7.95
CA LEU A 72 22.65 -18.69 7.09
C LEU A 72 23.39 -19.42 5.97
N ASP A 73 23.93 -20.62 6.22
CA ASP A 73 24.53 -21.45 5.17
C ASP A 73 23.50 -21.96 4.16
N GLU A 74 22.25 -22.20 4.57
CA GLU A 74 21.16 -22.60 3.68
C GLU A 74 20.69 -21.44 2.80
N ILE A 75 20.48 -20.26 3.39
CA ILE A 75 20.03 -19.03 2.71
C ILE A 75 21.13 -18.46 1.81
N ALA A 76 22.31 -18.26 2.39
CA ALA A 76 23.39 -17.52 1.73
C ALA A 76 24.33 -18.44 0.94
N GLY A 77 24.30 -19.74 1.25
CA GLY A 77 25.17 -20.74 0.65
C GLY A 77 25.01 -20.85 -0.86
N PRO A 78 23.83 -20.89 -1.46
CA PRO A 78 23.72 -21.05 -2.92
C PRO A 78 24.22 -19.85 -3.75
N LEU A 79 24.24 -18.65 -3.17
CA LEU A 79 24.61 -17.41 -3.87
C LEU A 79 26.12 -17.25 -4.07
N VAL A 80 26.91 -18.29 -3.88
CA VAL A 80 28.38 -18.18 -3.82
C VAL A 80 28.97 -19.11 -4.82
N THR A 81 28.61 -18.74 -6.01
CA THR A 81 28.94 -19.50 -7.17
C THR A 81 30.46 -19.65 -7.28
N PRO A 82 30.91 -20.62 -8.10
CA PRO A 82 32.31 -20.69 -8.47
C PRO A 82 32.89 -19.34 -8.94
N GLN A 83 32.07 -18.50 -9.57
CA GLN A 83 32.42 -17.17 -10.05
C GLN A 83 32.71 -16.21 -8.89
N VAL A 84 31.83 -16.17 -7.88
CA VAL A 84 32.06 -15.37 -6.66
C VAL A 84 33.31 -15.85 -5.94
N THR A 85 33.44 -17.16 -5.75
CA THR A 85 34.62 -17.76 -5.12
C THR A 85 35.90 -17.37 -5.85
N ALA A 86 35.88 -17.32 -7.19
CA ALA A 86 37.03 -16.93 -7.99
C ALA A 86 37.45 -15.46 -7.75
N LYS A 87 36.51 -14.55 -7.52
CA LYS A 87 36.81 -13.13 -7.22
C LYS A 87 37.58 -12.96 -5.90
N TYR A 88 37.33 -13.84 -4.93
CA TYR A 88 37.96 -13.81 -3.61
C TYR A 88 39.28 -14.59 -3.50
N GLN A 89 39.69 -15.32 -4.54
CA GLN A 89 40.90 -16.18 -4.48
C GLN A 89 42.18 -15.40 -4.09
N ASP A 90 42.30 -14.16 -4.55
CA ASP A 90 43.46 -13.31 -4.26
C ASP A 90 43.23 -12.35 -3.07
N ASN A 91 42.03 -12.37 -2.48
CA ASN A 91 41.60 -11.49 -1.39
C ASN A 91 41.09 -12.29 -0.17
N LEU A 92 41.71 -13.45 0.10
CA LEU A 92 41.29 -14.39 1.15
C LEU A 92 41.31 -13.77 2.56
N ASP A 93 42.13 -12.75 2.79
CA ASP A 93 42.19 -12.05 4.08
C ASP A 93 40.94 -11.20 4.35
N LEU A 94 40.20 -10.82 3.32
CA LEU A 94 38.86 -10.20 3.39
C LEU A 94 37.74 -11.24 3.34
N TYR A 95 38.10 -12.53 3.26
CA TYR A 95 37.16 -13.64 3.20
C TYR A 95 37.04 -14.31 4.58
N ASP A 96 36.63 -13.55 5.61
CA ASP A 96 36.24 -14.09 6.91
C ASP A 96 34.75 -14.42 6.91
N LYS A 97 34.39 -15.69 7.13
CA LYS A 97 32.99 -16.15 7.15
C LYS A 97 32.14 -15.33 8.16
N SER A 98 32.71 -14.96 9.30
CA SER A 98 31.99 -14.21 10.33
C SER A 98 31.72 -12.77 9.91
N GLU A 99 32.69 -12.12 9.26
CA GLU A 99 32.52 -10.79 8.68
C GLU A 99 31.45 -10.80 7.59
N TRP A 100 31.47 -11.82 6.75
CA TRP A 100 30.53 -11.96 5.67
C TRP A 100 29.10 -12.28 6.10
N ASN A 101 28.94 -13.20 7.06
CA ASN A 101 27.63 -13.45 7.66
C ASN A 101 27.07 -12.15 8.23
N ARG A 102 27.91 -11.35 8.92
CA ARG A 102 27.52 -10.04 9.44
C ARG A 102 27.09 -9.06 8.34
N VAL A 103 27.84 -8.95 7.25
CA VAL A 103 27.49 -8.11 6.09
C VAL A 103 26.15 -8.53 5.49
N ILE A 104 25.92 -9.83 5.29
CA ILE A 104 24.67 -10.35 4.72
C ILE A 104 23.50 -10.11 5.66
N THR A 105 23.65 -10.39 6.97
CA THR A 105 22.60 -10.13 7.97
C THR A 105 22.26 -8.65 8.06
N LYS A 106 23.25 -7.76 8.10
CA LYS A 106 23.02 -6.31 8.06
C LYS A 106 22.27 -5.88 6.80
N LEU A 107 22.65 -6.42 5.64
CA LEU A 107 21.96 -6.16 4.39
C LEU A 107 20.50 -6.60 4.44
N MET A 108 20.24 -7.82 4.92
CA MET A 108 18.88 -8.36 5.07
C MET A 108 18.03 -7.54 6.05
N ALA A 109 18.64 -6.97 7.09
CA ALA A 109 17.94 -6.17 8.10
C ALA A 109 17.36 -4.86 7.54
N PHE A 110 17.95 -4.29 6.49
CA PHE A 110 17.40 -3.09 5.84
C PHE A 110 16.10 -3.36 5.06
N THR A 111 15.76 -4.62 4.80
CA THR A 111 14.46 -5.01 4.19
C THR A 111 13.32 -4.83 5.17
N TYR A 112 13.56 -5.20 6.43
CA TYR A 112 12.57 -5.29 7.50
C TYR A 112 12.83 -4.18 8.50
N LEU A 113 12.95 -2.95 8.02
CA LEU A 113 13.07 -1.81 8.93
C LEU A 113 11.78 -1.71 9.73
N GLY A 114 11.91 -1.61 11.05
CA GLY A 114 10.76 -1.38 11.95
C GLY A 114 10.72 0.04 12.48
N ASP A 115 11.84 0.78 12.34
CA ASP A 115 12.03 2.05 13.02
C ASP A 115 11.92 3.22 12.04
N SER A 116 11.21 4.25 12.48
CA SER A 116 11.07 5.54 11.80
C SER A 116 12.21 6.53 12.10
N ASP A 117 13.18 6.16 12.95
CA ASP A 117 14.36 6.98 13.26
C ASP A 117 15.29 7.10 12.04
N THR A 118 15.12 8.19 11.30
CA THR A 118 15.90 8.51 10.10
C THR A 118 17.38 8.77 10.39
N ASP A 119 17.72 9.30 11.57
CA ASP A 119 19.11 9.56 11.96
C ASP A 119 19.85 8.24 12.24
N LYS A 120 19.16 7.31 12.90
CA LYS A 120 19.64 5.94 13.10
C LYS A 120 19.79 5.22 11.76
N LEU A 121 18.77 5.27 10.90
CA LEU A 121 18.82 4.64 9.57
C LEU A 121 20.01 5.17 8.75
N LYS A 122 20.21 6.48 8.73
CA LYS A 122 21.37 7.10 8.05
C LYS A 122 22.68 6.56 8.59
N THR A 123 22.83 6.53 9.92
CA THR A 123 24.03 6.01 10.59
C THR A 123 24.27 4.54 10.22
N ASP A 124 23.23 3.71 10.28
CA ASP A 124 23.32 2.29 9.96
C ASP A 124 23.73 2.08 8.48
N LEU A 125 23.17 2.88 7.55
CA LEU A 125 23.53 2.85 6.13
C LEU A 125 24.97 3.31 5.87
N ASP A 126 25.44 4.34 6.57
CA ASP A 126 26.81 4.82 6.50
C ASP A 126 27.79 3.74 6.98
N GLU A 127 27.53 3.14 8.14
CA GLU A 127 28.33 2.04 8.68
C GLU A 127 28.33 0.83 7.74
N PHE A 128 27.17 0.49 7.17
CA PHE A 128 27.07 -0.58 6.18
C PHE A 128 27.88 -0.27 4.92
N ARG A 129 27.79 0.96 4.39
CA ARG A 129 28.58 1.40 3.22
C ARG A 129 30.07 1.24 3.48
N GLU A 130 30.56 1.66 4.64
CA GLU A 130 31.99 1.54 5.00
C GLU A 130 32.43 0.08 5.10
N GLU A 131 31.64 -0.74 5.79
CA GLU A 131 31.91 -2.17 6.01
C GLU A 131 31.87 -2.98 4.71
N PHE A 132 30.90 -2.69 3.84
CA PHE A 132 30.66 -3.46 2.63
C PHE A 132 31.51 -3.00 1.44
N SER A 133 32.01 -1.76 1.41
CA SER A 133 32.80 -1.21 0.29
C SER A 133 33.97 -2.10 -0.17
N PRO A 134 34.79 -2.71 0.71
CA PRO A 134 35.85 -3.63 0.29
C PRO A 134 35.31 -4.85 -0.45
N HIS A 135 34.21 -5.43 0.03
CA HIS A 135 33.56 -6.56 -0.62
C HIS A 135 32.98 -6.13 -1.96
N PHE A 136 32.20 -5.05 -2.00
CA PHE A 136 31.62 -4.52 -3.24
C PHE A 136 32.65 -4.39 -4.38
N LYS A 137 33.83 -3.84 -4.08
CA LYS A 137 34.93 -3.71 -5.05
C LYS A 137 35.46 -5.05 -5.56
N ILE A 138 35.54 -6.07 -4.71
CA ILE A 138 35.98 -7.40 -5.14
C ILE A 138 35.00 -8.00 -6.15
N LEU A 139 33.70 -7.83 -5.95
CA LEU A 139 32.70 -8.47 -6.82
C LEU A 139 32.42 -7.67 -8.09
N PHE A 140 32.24 -6.36 -7.96
CA PHE A 140 31.82 -5.49 -9.05
C PHE A 140 32.98 -4.75 -9.73
N GLY A 141 34.14 -4.69 -9.07
CA GLY A 141 35.35 -4.00 -9.51
C GLY A 141 35.46 -2.58 -8.96
N ASP A 142 36.67 -2.00 -9.02
CA ASP A 142 36.95 -0.64 -8.54
C ASP A 142 36.30 0.48 -9.36
N GLY A 143 35.75 0.15 -10.54
CA GLY A 143 35.14 1.11 -11.45
C GLY A 143 33.67 1.44 -11.14
N ILE A 144 33.08 0.77 -10.15
CA ILE A 144 31.69 0.97 -9.72
C ILE A 144 31.72 1.37 -8.25
N THR A 145 30.97 2.40 -7.89
CA THR A 145 30.87 2.91 -6.52
C THR A 145 29.53 2.56 -5.88
N MET A 146 29.43 2.71 -4.56
CA MET A 146 28.16 2.55 -3.85
C MET A 146 27.16 3.65 -4.22
N ASP A 147 27.63 4.84 -4.61
CA ASP A 147 26.77 5.92 -5.10
C ASP A 147 26.17 5.57 -6.48
N ASP A 148 26.93 4.86 -7.33
CA ASP A 148 26.40 4.31 -8.59
C ASP A 148 25.32 3.26 -8.34
N LEU A 149 25.49 2.44 -7.30
CA LEU A 149 24.50 1.44 -6.91
C LEU A 149 23.22 2.09 -6.37
N ALA A 150 23.36 3.14 -5.55
CA ALA A 150 22.23 3.93 -5.07
C ALA A 150 21.45 4.56 -6.23
N ARG A 151 22.16 5.11 -7.24
CA ARG A 151 21.51 5.63 -8.46
C ARG A 151 20.77 4.55 -9.25
N LEU A 152 21.37 3.37 -9.43
CA LEU A 152 20.70 2.25 -10.10
C LEU A 152 19.40 1.86 -9.39
N ALA A 153 19.42 1.86 -8.06
CA ALA A 153 18.24 1.50 -7.28
C ALA A 153 17.13 2.58 -7.35
N GLN A 154 17.48 3.87 -7.47
CA GLN A 154 16.53 4.96 -7.80
C GLN A 154 15.88 4.73 -9.17
N ASP A 155 16.71 4.47 -10.17
CA ASP A 155 16.24 4.22 -11.52
C ASP A 155 15.34 2.98 -11.58
N THR A 156 15.68 1.93 -10.82
CA THR A 156 14.90 0.70 -10.69
C THR A 156 13.49 1.00 -10.17
N ARG A 157 13.37 1.78 -9.10
CA ARG A 157 12.06 2.19 -8.59
C ARG A 157 11.25 2.97 -9.62
N GLY A 158 11.91 3.85 -10.38
CA GLY A 158 11.31 4.59 -11.48
C GLY A 158 10.76 3.70 -12.59
N GLN A 159 11.27 2.47 -12.73
CA GLN A 159 10.78 1.49 -13.71
C GLN A 159 9.62 0.62 -13.22
N ILE A 160 9.32 0.58 -11.91
CA ILE A 160 8.27 -0.31 -11.34
C ILE A 160 6.91 -0.14 -12.07
N ARG A 161 6.43 1.11 -12.24
CA ARG A 161 5.16 1.35 -12.95
C ARG A 161 5.19 0.79 -14.38
N SER A 162 6.31 1.00 -15.08
CA SER A 162 6.46 0.61 -16.47
C SER A 162 6.45 -0.91 -16.67
N VAL A 163 6.97 -1.69 -15.72
CA VAL A 163 7.05 -3.15 -15.84
C VAL A 163 5.76 -3.86 -15.40
N ILE A 164 4.99 -3.25 -14.50
CA ILE A 164 3.72 -3.79 -14.01
C ILE A 164 2.62 -3.65 -15.08
N GLY A 165 2.41 -2.42 -15.58
CA GLY A 165 1.32 -2.09 -16.51
C GLY A 165 -0.09 -2.47 -16.01
N ASN A 166 -1.10 -2.33 -16.88
CA ASN A 166 -2.50 -2.54 -16.46
C ASN A 166 -2.81 -3.96 -15.95
N ALA A 167 -2.30 -5.00 -16.62
CA ALA A 167 -2.55 -6.38 -16.20
C ALA A 167 -1.92 -6.68 -14.84
N GLY A 168 -0.72 -6.13 -14.56
CA GLY A 168 -0.08 -6.26 -13.27
C GLY A 168 -0.80 -5.47 -12.17
N ALA A 169 -1.32 -4.28 -12.47
CA ALA A 169 -2.09 -3.49 -11.51
C ALA A 169 -3.34 -4.22 -11.02
N GLY A 170 -4.04 -4.94 -11.91
CA GLY A 170 -5.15 -5.82 -11.55
C GLY A 170 -4.72 -6.90 -10.55
N ILE A 171 -3.61 -7.61 -10.82
CA ILE A 171 -3.07 -8.64 -9.92
C ILE A 171 -2.76 -8.08 -8.53
N LEU A 172 -2.14 -6.90 -8.47
CA LEU A 172 -1.83 -6.25 -7.19
C LEU A 172 -3.10 -5.83 -6.43
N ALA A 173 -4.18 -5.53 -7.15
CA ALA A 173 -5.46 -5.12 -6.56
C ALA A 173 -6.35 -6.30 -6.11
N ASN A 174 -6.27 -7.48 -6.76
CA ASN A 174 -7.32 -8.50 -6.62
C ASN A 174 -6.89 -9.97 -6.57
N ASP A 175 -5.59 -10.27 -6.65
CA ASP A 175 -5.09 -11.64 -6.51
C ASP A 175 -4.76 -11.95 -5.04
N SER A 176 -4.43 -13.21 -4.73
CA SER A 176 -4.11 -13.63 -3.36
C SER A 176 -2.87 -12.94 -2.81
N ASN A 177 -2.71 -12.94 -1.49
CA ASN A 177 -1.52 -12.39 -0.83
C ASN A 177 -0.23 -13.08 -1.30
N GLU A 178 -0.26 -14.41 -1.44
CA GLU A 178 0.87 -15.21 -1.93
C GLU A 178 1.27 -14.79 -3.35
N VAL A 179 0.30 -14.67 -4.26
CA VAL A 179 0.55 -14.28 -5.65
C VAL A 179 1.04 -12.83 -5.72
N MET A 180 0.47 -11.92 -4.91
CA MET A 180 0.94 -10.53 -4.85
C MET A 180 2.41 -10.47 -4.43
N ILE A 181 2.81 -11.18 -3.37
CA ILE A 181 4.19 -11.20 -2.87
C ILE A 181 5.14 -11.74 -3.96
N GLU A 182 4.81 -12.88 -4.58
CA GLU A 182 5.60 -13.47 -5.66
C GLU A 182 5.76 -12.49 -6.84
N LYS A 183 4.65 -11.86 -7.26
CA LYS A 183 4.64 -10.94 -8.39
C LYS A 183 5.40 -9.66 -8.10
N MET A 184 5.26 -9.09 -6.91
CA MET A 184 6.05 -7.92 -6.50
C MET A 184 7.54 -8.22 -6.56
N ALA A 185 7.98 -9.40 -6.10
CA ALA A 185 9.36 -9.82 -6.26
C ALA A 185 9.77 -9.90 -7.74
N GLY A 186 8.95 -10.55 -8.56
CA GLY A 186 9.18 -10.65 -10.00
C GLY A 186 9.32 -9.28 -10.69
N TYR A 187 8.43 -8.32 -10.37
CA TYR A 187 8.44 -6.98 -10.94
C TYR A 187 9.65 -6.16 -10.51
N SER A 188 10.13 -6.31 -9.28
CA SER A 188 11.36 -5.64 -8.83
C SER A 188 12.58 -6.05 -9.66
N PHE A 189 12.69 -7.33 -10.03
CA PHE A 189 13.75 -7.80 -10.93
C PHE A 189 13.60 -7.26 -12.35
N ASP A 190 12.38 -7.26 -12.88
CA ASP A 190 12.14 -6.75 -14.24
C ASP A 190 12.41 -5.24 -14.31
N ALA A 191 12.07 -4.51 -13.24
CA ALA A 191 12.37 -3.08 -13.09
C ALA A 191 13.87 -2.82 -13.00
N LEU A 192 14.62 -3.69 -12.31
CA LEU A 192 16.07 -3.60 -12.21
C LEU A 192 16.73 -3.81 -13.57
N ASP A 193 16.30 -4.84 -14.30
CA ASP A 193 16.80 -5.11 -15.65
C ASP A 193 16.54 -3.90 -16.56
N ALA A 194 15.34 -3.32 -16.50
CA ALA A 194 15.02 -2.10 -17.25
C ALA A 194 15.88 -0.90 -16.82
N ALA A 195 16.19 -0.74 -15.53
CA ALA A 195 17.03 0.34 -15.03
C ALA A 195 18.50 0.19 -15.42
N ALA A 196 19.01 -1.04 -15.54
CA ALA A 196 20.36 -1.31 -16.02
C ALA A 196 20.55 -0.92 -17.50
N GLU A 197 19.46 -0.78 -18.27
CA GLU A 197 19.49 -0.31 -19.66
C GLU A 197 19.48 1.23 -19.79
N ILE A 198 19.24 1.97 -18.70
CA ILE A 198 19.23 3.43 -18.70
C ILE A 198 20.66 3.98 -18.87
N ALA A 199 20.79 5.05 -19.67
CA ALA A 199 22.07 5.71 -19.89
C ALA A 199 22.68 6.21 -18.57
N GLY A 200 23.90 5.78 -18.26
CA GLY A 200 24.56 6.03 -16.97
C GLY A 200 24.61 4.83 -16.02
N ASN A 201 23.90 3.73 -16.36
CA ASN A 201 23.89 2.47 -15.60
C ASN A 201 24.52 1.31 -16.37
N GLU A 202 25.08 1.53 -17.57
CA GLU A 202 25.58 0.46 -18.43
C GLU A 202 26.72 -0.34 -17.79
N MET A 203 27.39 0.23 -16.77
CA MET A 203 28.41 -0.48 -15.98
C MET A 203 27.85 -1.67 -15.19
N PHE A 204 26.55 -1.71 -14.93
CA PHE A 204 25.89 -2.79 -14.20
C PHE A 204 25.43 -3.95 -15.10
N ALA A 205 25.46 -3.75 -16.42
CA ALA A 205 25.03 -4.78 -17.36
C ALA A 205 25.80 -6.10 -17.15
N ASN A 206 25.06 -7.21 -17.04
CA ASN A 206 25.57 -8.57 -16.80
C ASN A 206 26.35 -8.78 -15.49
N LYS A 207 26.44 -7.79 -14.59
CA LYS A 207 27.25 -7.93 -13.36
C LYS A 207 26.76 -9.04 -12.44
N LEU A 208 25.45 -9.26 -12.37
CA LEU A 208 24.87 -10.36 -11.61
C LEU A 208 25.20 -11.71 -12.25
N ALA A 209 25.06 -11.81 -13.57
CA ALA A 209 25.40 -13.02 -14.34
C ALA A 209 26.90 -13.35 -14.26
N ASP A 210 27.78 -12.35 -14.23
CA ASP A 210 29.23 -12.52 -14.01
C ASP A 210 29.56 -13.14 -12.65
N LEU A 211 28.64 -12.99 -11.69
CA LEU A 211 28.69 -13.58 -10.36
C LEU A 211 27.88 -14.89 -10.29
N GLY A 212 27.40 -15.38 -11.43
CA GLY A 212 26.63 -16.61 -11.55
C GLY A 212 25.22 -16.51 -10.99
N TRP A 213 24.68 -15.30 -10.89
CA TRP A 213 23.34 -15.06 -10.37
C TRP A 213 22.35 -14.76 -11.47
N ASP A 214 21.17 -15.36 -11.34
CA ASP A 214 20.00 -15.15 -12.17
C ASP A 214 18.77 -14.94 -11.29
N LYS A 215 17.69 -14.38 -11.85
CA LYS A 215 16.45 -14.06 -11.14
C LYS A 215 15.92 -15.22 -10.27
N ASP A 216 15.91 -16.43 -10.82
CA ASP A 216 15.34 -17.61 -10.17
C ASP A 216 16.11 -17.98 -8.89
N LEU A 217 17.45 -17.96 -8.94
CA LEU A 217 18.28 -18.21 -7.78
C LEU A 217 17.97 -17.25 -6.63
N LEU A 218 17.65 -15.99 -6.94
CA LEU A 218 17.52 -14.93 -5.95
C LEU A 218 16.17 -14.92 -5.29
N ILE A 219 15.12 -15.08 -6.09
CA ILE A 219 13.76 -15.28 -5.59
C ILE A 219 13.75 -16.53 -4.69
N GLN A 220 14.39 -17.62 -5.12
CA GLN A 220 14.49 -18.82 -4.30
C GLN A 220 15.17 -18.57 -2.94
N GLN A 221 16.28 -17.82 -2.88
CA GLN A 221 16.91 -17.54 -1.59
C GLN A 221 16.10 -16.59 -0.71
N LEU A 222 15.31 -15.71 -1.31
CA LEU A 222 14.39 -14.85 -0.59
C LEU A 222 13.25 -15.67 0.04
N ASP A 223 12.73 -16.66 -0.70
CA ASP A 223 11.70 -17.57 -0.18
C ASP A 223 12.25 -18.43 0.95
N ILE A 224 13.46 -18.99 0.80
CA ILE A 224 14.13 -19.74 1.88
C ILE A 224 14.36 -18.87 3.12
N LEU A 225 14.76 -17.60 2.95
CA LEU A 225 14.88 -16.67 4.07
C LEU A 225 13.52 -16.50 4.77
N ALA A 226 12.46 -16.26 4.00
CA ALA A 226 11.14 -16.03 4.54
C ALA A 226 10.57 -17.23 5.27
N GLU A 227 10.90 -18.47 4.89
CA GLU A 227 10.55 -19.67 5.66
C GLU A 227 11.06 -19.63 7.11
N TYR A 228 12.11 -18.85 7.41
CA TYR A 228 12.64 -18.71 8.78
C TYR A 228 12.15 -17.47 9.52
N ILE A 229 11.92 -16.36 8.80
CA ILE A 229 11.68 -15.06 9.43
C ILE A 229 10.28 -14.50 9.19
N ASP A 230 9.55 -15.02 8.20
CA ASP A 230 8.28 -14.48 7.70
C ASP A 230 7.39 -15.62 7.17
N GLU A 231 7.19 -16.65 7.99
CA GLU A 231 6.48 -17.90 7.62
C GLU A 231 5.04 -17.61 7.14
N ASP A 232 4.36 -16.67 7.79
CA ASP A 232 3.00 -16.25 7.45
C ASP A 232 2.95 -15.23 6.29
N GLY A 233 4.11 -14.67 5.89
CA GLY A 233 4.22 -13.70 4.81
C GLY A 233 3.77 -12.29 5.18
N ASP A 234 3.45 -12.01 6.45
CA ASP A 234 2.93 -10.72 6.91
C ASP A 234 3.93 -9.58 6.71
N ALA A 235 5.23 -9.83 6.90
CA ALA A 235 6.26 -8.82 6.71
C ALA A 235 6.40 -8.46 5.21
N ARG A 236 6.45 -9.46 4.33
CA ARG A 236 6.47 -9.23 2.87
C ARG A 236 5.16 -8.63 2.34
N ARG A 237 4.01 -9.02 2.88
CA ARG A 237 2.69 -8.41 2.57
C ARG A 237 2.69 -6.94 2.97
N SER A 238 3.25 -6.61 4.14
CA SER A 238 3.37 -5.24 4.64
C SER A 238 4.20 -4.36 3.70
N LEU A 239 5.38 -4.82 3.30
CA LEU A 239 6.23 -4.12 2.34
C LEU A 239 5.54 -3.92 0.98
N ALA A 240 4.86 -4.96 0.48
CA ALA A 240 4.10 -4.88 -0.77
C ALA A 240 2.98 -3.83 -0.68
N LEU A 241 2.19 -3.83 0.39
CA LEU A 241 1.12 -2.86 0.61
C LEU A 241 1.66 -1.43 0.71
N MET A 242 2.76 -1.20 1.44
CA MET A 242 3.40 0.11 1.53
C MET A 242 3.82 0.64 0.15
N ILE A 243 4.42 -0.23 -0.68
CA ILE A 243 4.76 0.15 -2.06
C ILE A 243 3.50 0.47 -2.87
N ILE A 244 2.50 -0.41 -2.84
CA ILE A 244 1.28 -0.23 -3.63
C ILE A 244 0.59 1.07 -3.25
N ARG A 245 0.48 1.37 -1.95
CA ARG A 245 -0.07 2.64 -1.43
C ARG A 245 0.74 3.84 -1.88
N SER A 246 2.08 3.75 -1.83
CA SER A 246 2.96 4.84 -2.30
C SER A 246 2.85 5.12 -3.80
N GLU A 247 2.25 4.18 -4.54
CA GLU A 247 2.01 4.22 -5.99
C GLU A 247 0.53 4.29 -6.34
N THR A 248 -0.34 4.46 -5.35
CA THR A 248 -1.76 4.71 -5.53
C THR A 248 -1.98 6.22 -5.53
N ASP A 249 -2.66 6.74 -6.54
CA ASP A 249 -2.93 8.18 -6.61
C ASP A 249 -3.87 8.57 -5.46
N PRO A 250 -3.57 9.66 -4.72
CA PRO A 250 -4.43 10.11 -3.64
C PRO A 250 -5.77 10.57 -4.21
N ILE A 251 -6.84 10.31 -3.47
CA ILE A 251 -8.17 10.82 -3.75
C ILE A 251 -8.42 11.98 -2.79
N GLU A 252 -8.92 13.11 -3.30
CA GLU A 252 -9.29 14.24 -2.46
C GLU A 252 -10.45 13.88 -1.54
N ASP A 253 -10.46 14.41 -0.32
CA ASP A 253 -11.59 14.27 0.59
C ASP A 253 -12.87 14.80 -0.07
N GLN A 254 -13.99 14.14 0.21
CA GLN A 254 -15.27 14.43 -0.43
C GLN A 254 -16.17 15.21 0.54
N THR A 255 -16.89 16.19 0.01
CA THR A 255 -18.00 16.86 0.70
C THR A 255 -19.21 16.80 -0.21
N VAL A 256 -20.26 16.09 0.23
CA VAL A 256 -21.42 15.75 -0.60
C VAL A 256 -22.72 15.91 0.19
N ASP A 257 -23.85 16.07 -0.49
CA ASP A 257 -25.17 16.07 0.14
C ASP A 257 -25.72 14.64 0.26
N ILE A 258 -26.63 14.43 1.22
CA ILE A 258 -27.38 13.17 1.31
C ILE A 258 -28.10 12.88 -0.02
N GLY A 259 -27.92 11.66 -0.51
CA GLY A 259 -28.47 11.16 -1.78
C GLY A 259 -27.53 11.30 -2.97
N ASP A 260 -26.42 12.02 -2.83
CA ASP A 260 -25.42 12.11 -3.90
C ASP A 260 -24.66 10.78 -4.06
N PRO A 261 -24.47 10.30 -5.30
CA PRO A 261 -23.59 9.18 -5.58
C PRO A 261 -22.12 9.61 -5.50
N LEU A 262 -21.25 8.71 -5.00
CA LEU A 262 -19.80 8.93 -5.01
C LEU A 262 -19.14 8.13 -6.14
N GLU A 263 -18.75 8.81 -7.21
CA GLU A 263 -18.00 8.21 -8.34
C GLU A 263 -16.49 8.39 -8.13
N LEU A 264 -15.86 7.43 -7.47
CA LEU A 264 -14.42 7.46 -7.16
C LEU A 264 -13.61 6.61 -8.15
N THR A 265 -12.52 7.19 -8.66
CA THR A 265 -11.54 6.46 -9.49
C THR A 265 -10.28 6.19 -8.69
N VAL A 266 -9.87 4.93 -8.62
CA VAL A 266 -8.64 4.50 -7.97
C VAL A 266 -7.64 4.12 -9.04
N THR A 267 -6.49 4.80 -9.04
CA THR A 267 -5.37 4.53 -9.93
C THR A 267 -4.24 3.92 -9.11
N ILE A 268 -3.78 2.74 -9.50
CA ILE A 268 -2.67 2.03 -8.86
C ILE A 268 -1.56 1.88 -9.90
N MET A 269 -0.33 2.24 -9.54
CA MET A 269 0.83 2.15 -10.46
C MET A 269 0.64 2.94 -11.76
N GLY A 270 -0.21 3.97 -11.76
CA GLY A 270 -0.55 4.77 -12.94
C GLY A 270 -1.65 4.18 -13.83
N GLU A 271 -2.29 3.08 -13.43
CA GLU A 271 -3.35 2.40 -14.19
C GLU A 271 -4.68 2.42 -13.42
N ASN A 272 -5.80 2.57 -14.13
CA ASN A 272 -7.12 2.58 -13.49
C ASN A 272 -7.45 1.16 -12.98
N ALA A 273 -7.56 1.05 -11.65
CA ALA A 273 -7.79 -0.21 -10.95
C ALA A 273 -9.21 -0.31 -10.33
N SER A 274 -10.09 0.67 -10.56
CA SER A 274 -11.42 0.74 -9.93
C SER A 274 -12.27 -0.54 -10.10
N SER A 275 -12.11 -1.27 -11.20
CA SER A 275 -12.86 -2.50 -11.47
C SER A 275 -12.32 -3.75 -10.75
N PHE A 276 -11.19 -3.64 -10.05
CA PHE A 276 -10.50 -4.77 -9.40
C PHE A 276 -10.53 -4.67 -7.88
N ILE A 277 -10.97 -3.55 -7.31
CA ILE A 277 -10.91 -3.28 -5.86
C ILE A 277 -12.27 -3.43 -5.20
N GLY A 278 -12.24 -3.58 -3.87
CA GLY A 278 -13.40 -3.48 -3.01
C GLY A 278 -13.54 -2.09 -2.38
N TRP A 279 -14.75 -1.78 -1.91
CA TRP A 279 -15.03 -0.59 -1.11
C TRP A 279 -15.60 -0.95 0.26
N TYR A 280 -15.19 -0.23 1.28
CA TYR A 280 -15.64 -0.39 2.66
C TYR A 280 -15.87 0.98 3.30
N SER A 281 -16.98 1.14 4.01
CA SER A 281 -17.27 2.33 4.80
C SER A 281 -17.06 2.03 6.28
N THR A 282 -16.42 2.96 6.99
CA THR A 282 -16.30 2.86 8.45
C THR A 282 -17.61 3.22 9.17
N ASP A 283 -18.55 3.88 8.50
CA ASP A 283 -19.89 4.17 9.00
C ASP A 283 -20.96 4.09 7.89
N ASP A 284 -21.58 2.92 7.78
CA ASP A 284 -22.68 2.64 6.85
C ASP A 284 -23.94 3.50 7.08
N SER A 285 -24.06 4.18 8.24
CA SER A 285 -25.15 5.12 8.50
C SER A 285 -24.92 6.50 7.88
N VAL A 286 -23.69 6.80 7.46
CA VAL A 286 -23.30 8.05 6.79
C VAL A 286 -23.06 7.80 5.31
N VAL A 287 -22.20 6.83 4.96
CA VAL A 287 -21.95 6.41 3.58
C VAL A 287 -22.16 4.92 3.47
N LYS A 288 -23.08 4.50 2.60
CA LYS A 288 -23.42 3.09 2.41
C LYS A 288 -22.73 2.55 1.17
N VAL A 289 -22.06 1.40 1.33
CA VAL A 289 -21.47 0.65 0.22
C VAL A 289 -22.31 -0.60 -0.06
N THR A 290 -22.76 -0.76 -1.31
CA THR A 290 -23.55 -1.93 -1.74
C THR A 290 -22.86 -2.62 -2.89
N GLU A 291 -22.52 -3.90 -2.73
CA GLU A 291 -21.97 -4.71 -3.82
C GLU A 291 -23.03 -4.98 -4.89
N THR A 292 -22.65 -4.82 -6.16
CA THR A 292 -23.49 -5.07 -7.33
C THR A 292 -22.77 -5.99 -8.32
N PRO A 293 -23.48 -6.60 -9.29
CA PRO A 293 -22.84 -7.37 -10.35
C PRO A 293 -21.85 -6.57 -11.21
N GLN A 294 -21.90 -5.24 -11.15
CA GLN A 294 -21.05 -4.31 -11.90
C GLN A 294 -19.91 -3.71 -11.06
N GLY A 295 -19.84 -3.99 -9.75
CA GLY A 295 -18.87 -3.42 -8.83
C GLY A 295 -19.52 -3.03 -7.50
N TYR A 296 -19.43 -1.75 -7.14
CA TYR A 296 -19.99 -1.22 -5.90
C TYR A 296 -20.76 0.07 -6.18
N ASP A 297 -21.95 0.18 -5.60
CA ASP A 297 -22.69 1.43 -5.49
C ASP A 297 -22.36 2.07 -4.14
N ILE A 298 -21.93 3.33 -4.16
CA ILE A 298 -21.51 4.10 -2.97
C ILE A 298 -22.39 5.34 -2.88
N GLU A 299 -23.17 5.43 -1.80
CA GLU A 299 -24.19 6.47 -1.62
C GLU A 299 -24.04 7.17 -0.27
N ALA A 300 -24.15 8.50 -0.27
CA ALA A 300 -24.28 9.27 0.96
C ALA A 300 -25.72 9.12 1.51
N VAL A 301 -25.88 8.50 2.67
CA VAL A 301 -27.20 8.12 3.23
C VAL A 301 -27.56 8.85 4.53
N GLY A 302 -26.58 9.44 5.22
CA GLY A 302 -26.82 10.15 6.47
C GLY A 302 -25.81 11.23 6.75
N LYS A 303 -26.22 12.26 7.50
CA LYS A 303 -25.35 13.37 7.86
C LYS A 303 -24.27 12.92 8.83
N GLY A 304 -23.02 13.23 8.52
CA GLY A 304 -21.89 12.90 9.39
C GLY A 304 -20.57 12.87 8.65
N GLU A 305 -19.59 12.22 9.25
CA GLU A 305 -18.29 11.95 8.65
C GLU A 305 -18.09 10.44 8.65
N ALA A 306 -17.61 9.90 7.53
CA ALA A 306 -17.19 8.52 7.40
C ALA A 306 -15.87 8.46 6.62
N GLU A 307 -15.12 7.38 6.82
CA GLU A 307 -13.96 7.06 6.00
C GLU A 307 -14.34 5.95 5.02
N LEU A 308 -14.08 6.17 3.73
CA LEU A 308 -14.16 5.15 2.70
C LEU A 308 -12.77 4.57 2.45
N LEU A 309 -12.67 3.24 2.50
CA LEU A 309 -11.48 2.47 2.18
C LEU A 309 -11.70 1.78 0.85
N ALA A 310 -10.90 2.14 -0.15
CA ALA A 310 -10.66 1.27 -1.29
C ALA A 310 -9.66 0.21 -0.85
N TYR A 311 -9.96 -1.08 -1.03
CA TYR A 311 -9.13 -2.17 -0.53
C TYR A 311 -8.95 -3.27 -1.56
N ARG A 312 -7.93 -4.12 -1.37
CA ARG A 312 -7.71 -5.28 -2.23
C ARG A 312 -8.80 -6.32 -2.05
N TYR A 313 -9.50 -6.70 -3.11
CA TYR A 313 -10.63 -7.63 -3.06
C TYR A 313 -10.31 -8.92 -3.81
N TYR A 314 -10.18 -10.03 -3.09
CA TYR A 314 -9.69 -11.31 -3.62
C TYR A 314 -10.53 -12.51 -3.13
N PRO A 315 -11.80 -12.63 -3.52
CA PRO A 315 -12.72 -13.65 -3.01
C PRO A 315 -12.35 -15.10 -3.40
N GLY A 316 -11.32 -15.29 -4.23
CA GLY A 316 -10.97 -16.57 -4.85
C GLY A 316 -9.94 -17.42 -4.10
N ASP A 317 -9.24 -16.88 -3.11
CA ASP A 317 -8.12 -17.58 -2.44
C ASP A 317 -8.53 -18.36 -1.17
N GLY A 318 -9.81 -18.25 -0.77
CA GLY A 318 -10.36 -18.91 0.41
C GLY A 318 -10.09 -18.17 1.73
N SER A 319 -9.33 -17.07 1.69
CA SER A 319 -9.21 -16.10 2.78
C SER A 319 -10.21 -14.95 2.57
N ALA A 320 -10.63 -14.31 3.67
CA ALA A 320 -11.45 -13.12 3.58
C ALA A 320 -10.52 -11.92 3.36
N SER A 321 -10.83 -11.05 2.40
CA SER A 321 -10.20 -9.74 2.32
C SER A 321 -10.44 -8.96 3.61
N GLU A 322 -9.44 -8.20 4.06
CA GLU A 322 -9.48 -7.48 5.33
C GLU A 322 -9.41 -5.97 5.07
N PRO A 323 -10.53 -5.27 4.84
CA PRO A 323 -10.50 -3.89 4.35
C PRO A 323 -9.67 -2.92 5.21
N LEU A 324 -9.66 -3.13 6.53
CA LEU A 324 -8.90 -2.32 7.48
C LEU A 324 -7.38 -2.54 7.39
N ILE A 325 -6.93 -3.65 6.80
CA ILE A 325 -5.51 -4.00 6.61
C ILE A 325 -5.11 -3.83 5.14
N ASP A 326 -5.95 -4.28 4.21
CA ASP A 326 -5.70 -4.32 2.76
C ASP A 326 -6.08 -3.03 2.02
N TRP A 327 -6.36 -1.95 2.75
CA TRP A 327 -6.67 -0.68 2.12
C TRP A 327 -5.51 -0.20 1.24
N LEU A 328 -5.89 0.43 0.13
CA LEU A 328 -5.04 0.97 -0.92
C LEU A 328 -5.04 2.49 -0.88
N VAL A 329 -6.22 3.08 -0.68
CA VAL A 329 -6.41 4.52 -0.44
C VAL A 329 -7.58 4.72 0.51
N ARG A 330 -7.45 5.75 1.35
CA ARG A 330 -8.48 6.19 2.30
C ARG A 330 -9.00 7.55 1.87
N VAL A 331 -10.30 7.76 2.01
CA VAL A 331 -10.99 8.99 1.62
C VAL A 331 -11.91 9.42 2.75
N ASN A 332 -11.71 10.61 3.30
CA ASN A 332 -12.69 11.16 4.23
C ASN A 332 -13.88 11.67 3.43
N VAL A 333 -15.08 11.31 3.87
CA VAL A 333 -16.33 11.78 3.30
C VAL A 333 -17.10 12.52 4.38
N THR A 334 -17.30 13.81 4.17
CA THR A 334 -18.23 14.61 4.96
C THR A 334 -19.55 14.68 4.21
N VAL A 335 -20.58 14.05 4.78
CA VAL A 335 -21.94 14.14 4.26
C VAL A 335 -22.64 15.28 4.97
N GLU A 336 -22.88 16.34 4.22
CA GLU A 336 -23.70 17.45 4.66
C GLU A 336 -25.17 17.15 4.39
N SER A 337 -26.02 17.91 5.07
CA SER A 337 -27.45 17.82 4.89
C SER A 337 -28.02 19.21 4.96
N ASP A 338 -28.30 19.75 3.79
CA ASP A 338 -29.21 20.88 3.60
C ASP A 338 -30.68 20.42 3.66
N ILE A 339 -30.96 19.14 3.96
CA ILE A 339 -32.33 18.62 4.12
C ILE A 339 -32.98 19.29 5.32
N LEU A 340 -33.83 20.24 5.01
CA LEU A 340 -34.70 20.87 5.98
C LEU A 340 -35.96 20.00 6.11
N TYR A 341 -35.86 18.92 6.88
CA TYR A 341 -36.99 18.00 7.08
C TYR A 341 -38.25 18.75 7.50
N GLY A 342 -39.31 18.59 6.70
CA GLY A 342 -40.57 19.31 6.83
C GLY A 342 -40.74 20.53 5.92
N ASP A 343 -39.72 20.96 5.17
CA ASP A 343 -39.82 21.96 4.10
C ASP A 343 -40.27 21.29 2.79
N VAL A 344 -41.51 20.81 2.81
CA VAL A 344 -42.15 20.06 1.73
C VAL A 344 -42.24 20.88 0.44
N ASN A 345 -42.39 22.21 0.55
CA ASN A 345 -42.53 23.08 -0.62
C ASN A 345 -41.18 23.63 -1.15
N GLY A 346 -40.08 23.40 -0.43
CA GLY A 346 -38.71 23.81 -0.82
C GLY A 346 -38.48 25.31 -0.75
N ASP A 347 -39.20 26.04 0.12
CA ASP A 347 -39.08 27.49 0.26
C ASP A 347 -38.04 27.92 1.31
N GLY A 348 -37.35 26.95 1.92
CA GLY A 348 -36.32 27.15 2.93
C GLY A 348 -36.88 27.35 4.35
N GLN A 349 -38.18 27.14 4.58
CA GLN A 349 -38.81 27.30 5.89
C GLN A 349 -39.82 26.17 6.19
N VAL A 350 -39.72 25.57 7.38
CA VAL A 350 -40.71 24.57 7.84
C VAL A 350 -41.94 25.29 8.43
N THR A 351 -43.02 25.38 7.65
CA THR A 351 -44.24 26.10 8.02
C THR A 351 -45.53 25.30 7.77
N ASN A 352 -46.67 25.81 8.20
CA ASN A 352 -47.97 25.16 7.90
C ASN A 352 -48.27 25.09 6.38
N ALA A 353 -47.55 25.84 5.55
CA ALA A 353 -47.63 25.71 4.09
C ALA A 353 -47.20 24.29 3.67
N ASP A 354 -46.14 23.75 4.27
CA ASP A 354 -45.60 22.43 3.99
C ASP A 354 -46.57 21.31 4.34
N LEU A 355 -47.17 21.38 5.52
CA LEU A 355 -48.23 20.45 5.92
C LEU A 355 -49.42 20.49 4.95
N THR A 356 -49.71 21.66 4.38
CA THR A 356 -50.78 21.83 3.40
C THR A 356 -50.37 21.23 2.04
N THR A 357 -49.14 21.46 1.60
CA THR A 357 -48.57 20.89 0.38
C THR A 357 -48.54 19.36 0.45
N LEU A 358 -48.08 18.77 1.55
CA LEU A 358 -48.01 17.32 1.73
C LEU A 358 -49.41 16.67 1.73
N LYS A 359 -50.41 17.33 2.34
CA LYS A 359 -51.82 16.88 2.27
C LYS A 359 -52.35 16.89 0.84
N ARG A 360 -52.00 17.92 0.06
CA ARG A 360 -52.43 18.03 -1.34
C ARG A 360 -51.78 16.96 -2.21
N TYR A 361 -50.53 16.62 -1.93
CA TYR A 361 -49.81 15.52 -2.57
C TYR A 361 -50.53 14.19 -2.34
N PHE A 362 -50.78 13.81 -1.07
CA PHE A 362 -51.52 12.57 -0.75
C PHE A 362 -52.98 12.56 -1.25
N ALA A 363 -53.60 13.73 -1.42
CA ALA A 363 -54.94 13.86 -2.00
C ALA A 363 -54.96 13.82 -3.54
N GLY A 364 -53.81 13.71 -4.20
CA GLY A 364 -53.70 13.65 -5.66
C GLY A 364 -54.10 14.94 -6.36
N VAL A 365 -53.94 16.10 -5.70
CA VAL A 365 -54.32 17.38 -6.30
C VAL A 365 -53.34 17.72 -7.44
N ALA A 366 -53.88 17.81 -8.65
CA ALA A 366 -53.11 18.08 -9.86
C ALA A 366 -52.21 19.32 -9.73
N GLY A 367 -50.94 19.19 -10.13
CA GLY A 367 -49.94 20.27 -10.11
C GLY A 367 -49.31 20.53 -8.74
N THR A 368 -49.53 19.68 -7.75
CA THR A 368 -48.78 19.75 -6.48
C THR A 368 -47.37 19.20 -6.70
N VAL A 369 -46.37 19.99 -6.35
CA VAL A 369 -44.94 19.63 -6.37
C VAL A 369 -44.47 19.61 -4.92
N ILE A 370 -43.66 18.61 -4.58
CA ILE A 370 -43.01 18.48 -3.28
C ILE A 370 -41.50 18.32 -3.47
N ASN A 371 -40.72 18.73 -2.47
CA ASN A 371 -39.35 18.26 -2.31
C ASN A 371 -39.41 16.89 -1.62
N GLU A 372 -39.08 15.84 -2.36
CA GLU A 372 -39.22 14.46 -1.89
C GLU A 372 -38.34 14.17 -0.66
N LEU A 373 -37.07 14.61 -0.67
CA LEU A 373 -36.13 14.44 0.44
C LEU A 373 -36.59 15.17 1.71
N ASN A 374 -37.07 16.42 1.58
CA ASN A 374 -37.59 17.16 2.74
C ASN A 374 -38.95 16.61 3.24
N SER A 375 -39.66 15.84 2.41
CA SER A 375 -41.00 15.33 2.71
C SER A 375 -41.01 13.98 3.42
N ASP A 376 -39.93 13.20 3.28
CA ASP A 376 -39.66 12.01 4.10
C ASP A 376 -39.14 12.47 5.48
N VAL A 377 -40.06 12.85 6.36
CA VAL A 377 -39.72 13.51 7.62
C VAL A 377 -39.25 12.54 8.70
N ASN A 378 -39.29 11.24 8.46
CA ASN A 378 -38.65 10.24 9.32
C ASN A 378 -37.46 9.53 8.67
N ALA A 379 -37.03 9.97 7.48
CA ALA A 379 -35.87 9.48 6.76
C ALA A 379 -35.85 7.95 6.60
N ASP A 380 -37.02 7.34 6.35
CA ASP A 380 -37.13 5.88 6.16
C ASP A 380 -37.04 5.45 4.68
N GLY A 381 -36.89 6.41 3.78
CA GLY A 381 -36.80 6.21 2.34
C GLY A 381 -38.16 6.20 1.63
N GLU A 382 -39.29 6.31 2.34
CA GLU A 382 -40.63 6.28 1.75
C GLU A 382 -41.53 7.45 2.20
N ILE A 383 -42.05 8.22 1.23
CA ILE A 383 -43.04 9.28 1.53
C ILE A 383 -44.44 8.66 1.71
N THR A 384 -44.84 8.45 2.95
CA THR A 384 -46.10 7.79 3.33
C THR A 384 -47.00 8.65 4.23
N ASN A 385 -48.17 8.11 4.59
CA ASN A 385 -49.04 8.78 5.57
C ASN A 385 -48.38 8.93 6.94
N SER A 386 -47.31 8.18 7.24
CA SER A 386 -46.50 8.33 8.45
C SER A 386 -45.88 9.72 8.51
N ASP A 387 -45.28 10.19 7.42
CA ASP A 387 -44.69 11.53 7.28
C ASP A 387 -45.70 12.63 7.56
N LEU A 388 -46.87 12.50 6.94
CA LEU A 388 -47.96 13.44 7.15
C LEU A 388 -48.39 13.51 8.62
N ILE A 389 -48.40 12.37 9.32
CA ILE A 389 -48.75 12.30 10.73
C ILE A 389 -47.65 12.94 11.59
N ILE A 390 -46.37 12.65 11.30
CA ILE A 390 -45.22 13.20 12.02
C ILE A 390 -45.16 14.71 11.85
N LEU A 391 -45.25 15.22 10.63
CA LEU A 391 -45.25 16.65 10.35
C LEU A 391 -46.45 17.36 11.01
N LYS A 392 -47.62 16.71 11.04
CA LYS A 392 -48.79 17.23 11.77
C LYS A 392 -48.55 17.29 13.28
N ARG A 393 -47.89 16.28 13.86
CA ARG A 393 -47.53 16.25 15.29
C ARG A 393 -46.50 17.33 15.63
N TYR A 394 -45.55 17.57 14.74
CA TYR A 394 -44.56 18.63 14.87
C TYR A 394 -45.22 20.00 14.98
N PHE A 395 -46.10 20.36 14.04
CA PHE A 395 -46.84 21.63 14.11
C PHE A 395 -47.84 21.72 15.27
N ALA A 396 -48.30 20.58 15.81
CA ALA A 396 -49.14 20.52 17.00
C ALA A 396 -48.34 20.61 18.32
N GLY A 397 -47.00 20.65 18.26
CA GLY A 397 -46.14 20.74 19.44
C GLY A 397 -46.18 19.49 20.33
N VAL A 398 -46.46 18.31 19.75
CA VAL A 398 -46.50 17.05 20.52
C VAL A 398 -45.09 16.71 21.01
N THR A 399 -44.91 16.64 22.33
CA THR A 399 -43.62 16.32 22.97
C THR A 399 -43.00 15.03 22.40
N GLY A 400 -41.69 15.07 22.11
CA GLY A 400 -40.95 13.93 21.56
C GLY A 400 -41.12 13.71 20.06
N THR A 401 -41.66 14.68 19.33
CA THR A 401 -41.69 14.64 17.85
C THR A 401 -40.42 15.29 17.29
N VAL A 402 -39.64 14.54 16.51
CA VAL A 402 -38.42 14.99 15.82
C VAL A 402 -38.62 14.79 14.32
N LEU A 403 -38.14 15.72 13.50
CA LEU A 403 -38.08 15.61 12.03
C LEU A 403 -36.66 15.23 11.63
N GLY A 404 -36.52 14.29 10.70
CA GLY A 404 -35.25 13.72 10.27
C GLY A 404 -34.96 12.34 10.87
N PRO A 405 -33.73 11.82 10.70
CA PRO A 405 -33.33 10.51 11.19
C PRO A 405 -33.50 10.41 12.71
N GLN A 406 -34.03 9.28 13.20
CA GLN A 406 -34.28 9.04 14.63
C GLN A 406 -33.40 7.94 15.22
#